data_AF-A0A2N2ZDN8-F1
#
_entry.id   AF-A0A2N2ZDN8-F1
#
_cell.length_a   1.000
_cell.length_b   1.000
_cell.length_c   1.000
_cell.angle_alpha   90.00
_cell.angle_beta   90.00
_cell.angle_gamma   90.00
#
_symmetry.space_group_name_H-M   'P 1'
#
loop_
_entity.id
_entity.type
_entity.pdbx_description
1 polymer ?
#
loop_
_entity_poly.entity_id
_entity_poly.type
_entity_poly.pdbx_seq_one_letter_code
_entity_poly.pdbx_strand_id
1 'polypeptide(L)'
;KDSKADDIAHTSFLSHSNLRTIVNNIPCRHIFLSLDACFGGTFDPLIASTSGRSSGIYKDVEKEEFVKRKMKYQTRMYLTSGGKEYVPDGRPGQHSPFTRKLLEAFRSYGGDDGILTLNEILSYIEKVVPQPRFGEFGSNEPGSDFLFIKQ
;
A
#
# COMPACT_ATOMS: atom_id res chain seq x y z
N LYS A 1 -0.83 24.67 -2.11
CA LYS A 1 -2.07 24.51 -1.33
C LYS A 1 -3.22 24.62 -2.32
N ASP A 2 -3.81 23.49 -2.71
CA ASP A 2 -4.99 23.50 -3.58
C ASP A 2 -6.22 23.18 -2.72
N SER A 3 -6.57 24.16 -1.90
CA SER A 3 -7.77 24.16 -1.09
C SER A 3 -8.35 25.54 -1.31
N LYS A 4 -9.53 25.63 -1.92
CA LYS A 4 -10.21 26.91 -2.08
C LYS A 4 -10.42 27.48 -0.68
N ALA A 5 -10.01 28.73 -0.46
CA ALA A 5 -10.06 29.37 0.85
C ALA A 5 -11.48 29.40 1.47
N ASP A 6 -12.51 29.20 0.63
CA ASP A 6 -13.91 29.35 0.98
C ASP A 6 -14.67 28.02 1.18
N ASP A 7 -13.99 26.87 1.21
CA ASP A 7 -14.64 25.57 1.46
C ASP A 7 -14.76 25.26 2.95
N ILE A 8 -15.55 26.07 3.65
CA ILE A 8 -15.77 26.03 5.11
C ILE A 8 -16.37 24.68 5.55
N ALA A 9 -17.12 24.01 4.67
CA ALA A 9 -17.76 22.73 4.94
C ALA A 9 -16.92 21.51 4.48
N HIS A 10 -15.70 21.72 3.97
CA HIS A 10 -14.83 20.67 3.42
C HIS A 10 -15.50 19.78 2.36
N THR A 11 -16.43 20.35 1.59
CA THR A 11 -17.21 19.64 0.57
C THR A 11 -16.41 19.30 -0.69
N SER A 12 -15.26 19.95 -0.89
CA SER A 12 -14.33 19.61 -1.97
C SER A 12 -13.39 18.44 -1.64
N PHE A 13 -13.39 17.97 -0.38
CA PHE A 13 -12.55 16.85 0.05
C PHE A 13 -13.28 15.51 -0.12
N LEU A 14 -12.55 14.49 -0.54
CA LEU A 14 -13.05 13.12 -0.56
C LEU A 14 -12.76 12.45 0.78
N SER A 15 -13.80 12.05 1.52
CA SER A 15 -13.60 11.32 2.77
C SER A 15 -12.92 9.97 2.51
N HIS A 16 -12.02 9.56 3.41
CA HIS A 16 -11.35 8.26 3.31
C HIS A 16 -12.33 7.08 3.37
N SER A 17 -13.47 7.21 4.06
CA SER A 17 -14.53 6.20 4.09
C SER A 17 -15.26 6.07 2.75
N ASN A 18 -15.53 7.20 2.07
CA ASN A 18 -16.12 7.19 0.72
C ASN A 18 -15.13 6.62 -0.28
N LEU A 19 -13.86 7.05 -0.22
CA LEU A 19 -12.79 6.50 -1.06
C LEU A 19 -12.67 4.98 -0.88
N ARG A 20 -12.65 4.50 0.37
CA ARG A 20 -12.61 3.06 0.70
C ARG A 20 -13.76 2.31 0.04
N THR A 21 -14.97 2.84 0.15
CA THR A 21 -16.18 2.22 -0.43
C THR A 21 -16.12 2.19 -1.95
N ILE A 22 -15.77 3.32 -2.58
CA ILE A 22 -15.65 3.45 -4.04
C ILE A 22 -14.60 2.46 -4.58
N VAL A 23 -13.40 2.47 -4.00
CA VAL A 23 -12.29 1.61 -4.44
C VAL A 23 -12.62 0.13 -4.23
N ASN A 24 -13.30 -0.22 -3.13
CA ASN A 24 -13.70 -1.60 -2.87
C ASN A 24 -14.62 -2.16 -3.96
N ASN A 25 -15.54 -1.32 -4.46
CA ASN A 25 -16.55 -1.70 -5.45
C ASN A 25 -16.05 -1.74 -6.91
N ILE A 26 -14.79 -1.38 -7.17
CA ILE A 26 -14.20 -1.55 -8.50
C ILE A 26 -14.12 -3.05 -8.82
N PRO A 27 -14.63 -3.53 -9.98
CA PRO A 27 -14.63 -4.94 -10.37
C PRO A 27 -13.24 -5.40 -10.85
N CYS A 28 -12.23 -5.19 -10.01
CA CYS A 28 -10.86 -5.65 -10.20
C CYS A 28 -10.52 -6.66 -9.10
N ARG A 29 -9.86 -7.76 -9.45
CA ARG A 29 -9.53 -8.81 -8.48
C ARG A 29 -8.41 -8.42 -7.52
N HIS A 30 -7.44 -7.64 -7.98
CA HIS A 30 -6.31 -7.21 -7.15
C HIS A 30 -6.20 -5.69 -7.18
N ILE A 31 -6.35 -5.04 -6.03
CA ILE A 31 -6.20 -3.60 -5.88
C ILE A 31 -5.20 -3.33 -4.76
N PHE A 32 -4.19 -2.55 -5.10
CA PHE A 32 -3.28 -1.93 -4.15
C PHE A 32 -3.48 -0.42 -4.20
N LEU A 33 -3.86 0.17 -3.07
CA LEU A 33 -4.13 1.60 -2.94
C LEU A 33 -3.00 2.29 -2.18
N SER A 34 -2.21 3.12 -2.86
CA SER A 34 -1.19 3.95 -2.22
C SER A 34 -1.67 5.40 -2.07
N LEU A 35 -1.58 5.96 -0.86
CA LEU A 35 -2.00 7.32 -0.52
C LEU A 35 -0.83 8.11 0.09
N ASP A 36 -0.29 9.08 -0.66
CA ASP A 36 0.65 10.06 -0.11
C ASP A 36 -0.09 11.34 0.29
N ALA A 37 -0.66 11.31 1.49
CA ALA A 37 -1.42 12.44 2.04
C ALA A 37 -1.39 12.42 3.57
N CYS A 38 -1.39 13.63 4.16
CA CYS A 38 -1.61 13.78 5.60
C CYS A 38 -2.96 13.15 6.01
N PHE A 39 -3.02 12.56 7.20
CA PHE A 39 -4.21 11.89 7.75
C PHE A 39 -4.68 10.61 7.03
N GLY A 40 -3.89 10.04 6.11
CA GLY A 40 -4.22 8.81 5.37
C GLY A 40 -4.61 7.61 6.24
N GLY A 41 -4.11 7.55 7.49
CA GLY A 41 -4.42 6.47 8.42
C GLY A 41 -5.85 6.43 8.98
N THR A 42 -6.71 7.41 8.68
CA THR A 42 -8.15 7.31 9.00
C THR A 42 -8.92 6.37 8.05
N PHE A 43 -8.23 5.79 7.07
CA PHE A 43 -8.75 4.73 6.21
C PHE A 43 -9.04 3.42 6.96
N ASP A 44 -8.52 3.24 8.18
CA ASP A 44 -8.58 2.00 8.95
C ASP A 44 -9.33 2.14 10.29
N PRO A 45 -10.48 1.47 10.46
CA PRO A 45 -11.15 1.41 11.76
C PRO A 45 -10.63 0.36 12.76
N LEU A 46 -9.89 -0.69 12.42
CA LEU A 46 -9.59 -1.81 13.35
C LEU A 46 -8.39 -2.65 12.89
N ILE A 47 -7.30 -2.65 13.66
CA ILE A 47 -6.10 -3.48 13.43
C ILE A 47 -6.24 -4.80 14.22
N ALA A 48 -6.26 -5.93 13.52
CA ALA A 48 -6.05 -7.26 14.08
C ALA A 48 -4.77 -7.86 13.51
N SER A 49 -3.82 -8.13 14.41
CA SER A 49 -2.51 -8.73 14.13
C SER A 49 -2.61 -10.19 13.69
N THR A 50 -1.88 -10.59 12.65
CA THR A 50 -1.47 -12.00 12.51
C THR A 50 -0.09 -12.08 11.85
N SER A 51 0.91 -12.46 12.64
CA SER A 51 2.28 -12.78 12.20
C SER A 51 2.48 -14.29 12.30
N GLY A 52 2.35 -14.99 11.17
CA GLY A 52 2.69 -16.41 11.05
C GLY A 52 4.07 -16.58 10.40
N ARG A 53 5.09 -16.96 11.19
CA ARG A 53 6.36 -17.47 10.65
C ARG A 53 6.25 -18.98 10.48
N SER A 54 6.45 -19.49 9.27
CA SER A 54 6.71 -20.92 9.03
C SER A 54 8.15 -21.11 8.59
N SER A 55 8.94 -21.77 9.43
CA SER A 55 10.27 -22.29 9.12
C SER A 55 10.14 -23.60 8.35
N GLY A 56 10.68 -23.65 7.14
CA GLY A 56 10.84 -24.88 6.37
C GLY A 56 11.91 -24.67 5.31
N ILE A 57 12.79 -25.65 5.15
CA ILE A 57 13.82 -25.67 4.10
C ILE A 57 13.10 -25.86 2.77
N TYR A 58 12.89 -24.80 2.00
CA TYR A 58 12.18 -24.85 0.72
C TYR A 58 13.17 -24.69 -0.44
N LYS A 59 13.09 -25.61 -1.40
CA LYS A 59 13.53 -25.34 -2.77
C LYS A 59 12.75 -24.13 -3.28
N ASP A 60 13.42 -23.22 -3.97
CA ASP A 60 12.77 -22.06 -4.58
C ASP A 60 11.55 -22.54 -5.38
N VAL A 61 10.39 -21.95 -5.08
CA VAL A 61 9.16 -22.22 -5.82
C VAL A 61 9.34 -21.57 -7.19
N GLU A 62 9.12 -22.33 -8.27
CA GLU A 62 9.13 -21.78 -9.63
C GLU A 62 8.23 -20.54 -9.71
N LYS A 63 8.72 -19.49 -10.38
CA LYS A 63 8.09 -18.17 -10.45
C LYS A 63 6.59 -18.24 -10.76
N GLU A 64 6.22 -19.07 -11.73
CA GLU A 64 4.84 -19.27 -12.16
C GLU A 64 3.96 -19.90 -11.08
N GLU A 65 4.50 -20.83 -10.29
CA GLU A 65 3.76 -21.45 -9.20
C GLU A 65 3.55 -20.46 -8.04
N PHE A 66 4.54 -19.63 -7.73
CA PHE A 66 4.40 -18.57 -6.75
C PHE A 66 3.30 -17.58 -7.17
N VAL A 67 3.35 -17.07 -8.40
CA VAL A 67 2.34 -16.16 -8.94
C VAL A 67 0.95 -16.80 -8.92
N LYS A 68 0.81 -18.05 -9.40
CA LYS A 68 -0.48 -18.78 -9.39
C LYS A 68 -1.06 -18.90 -7.99
N ARG A 69 -0.25 -19.18 -6.97
CA ARG A 69 -0.71 -19.28 -5.58
C ARG A 69 -1.24 -17.93 -5.07
N LYS A 70 -0.55 -16.83 -5.39
CA LYS A 70 -0.94 -15.47 -4.96
C LYS A 70 -2.17 -14.93 -5.71
N MET A 71 -2.38 -15.32 -6.96
CA MET A 71 -3.56 -14.92 -7.77
C MET A 71 -4.87 -15.59 -7.32
N LYS A 72 -4.84 -16.58 -6.40
CA LYS A 72 -6.01 -17.32 -5.90
C LYS A 72 -6.93 -16.52 -5.00
N TYR A 73 -6.45 -15.43 -4.41
CA TYR A 73 -7.21 -14.64 -3.44
C TYR A 73 -7.39 -13.22 -3.96
N GLN A 74 -8.58 -12.65 -3.76
CA GLN A 74 -8.90 -11.26 -4.03
C GLN A 74 -8.12 -10.37 -3.08
N THR A 75 -7.45 -9.37 -3.66
CA THR A 75 -6.56 -8.47 -2.91
C THR A 75 -7.15 -7.07 -2.84
N ARG A 76 -7.16 -6.51 -1.63
CA ARG A 76 -7.55 -5.13 -1.28
C ARG A 76 -6.61 -4.65 -0.18
N MET A 77 -5.44 -4.19 -0.60
CA MET A 77 -4.37 -3.73 0.31
C MET A 77 -4.17 -2.23 0.15
N TYR A 78 -3.88 -1.53 1.24
CA TYR A 78 -3.58 -0.11 1.20
C TYR A 78 -2.23 0.20 1.86
N LEU A 79 -1.62 1.30 1.43
CA LEU A 79 -0.40 1.85 2.01
C LEU A 79 -0.47 3.39 2.04
N THR A 80 -0.29 4.01 3.20
CA THR A 80 -0.33 5.46 3.37
C THR A 80 0.99 6.01 3.92
N SER A 81 1.32 7.25 3.56
CA SER A 81 2.55 7.92 4.00
C SER A 81 2.58 8.28 5.49
N GLY A 82 1.42 8.26 6.15
CA GLY A 82 1.31 8.43 7.60
C GLY A 82 -0.07 8.08 8.15
N GLY A 83 -0.16 8.12 9.49
CA GLY A 83 -1.37 7.84 10.25
C GLY A 83 -2.33 9.04 10.33
N LYS A 84 -2.55 9.54 11.54
CA LYS A 84 -3.30 10.78 11.82
C LYS A 84 -2.39 12.02 11.93
N GLU A 85 -1.12 11.86 11.57
CA GLU A 85 -0.07 12.86 11.78
C GLU A 85 0.23 13.62 10.49
N TYR A 86 0.84 14.79 10.64
CA TYR A 86 1.36 15.54 9.50
C TYR A 86 2.56 14.80 8.89
N VAL A 87 2.56 14.66 7.56
CA VAL A 87 3.62 13.99 6.81
C VAL A 87 4.36 15.04 5.97
N PRO A 88 5.70 15.12 6.00
CA PRO A 88 6.43 16.11 5.23
C PRO A 88 6.29 15.91 3.72
N ASP A 89 5.98 16.98 2.98
CA ASP A 89 5.90 16.97 1.51
C ASP A 89 7.28 16.80 0.83
N GLY A 90 8.37 16.89 1.61
CA GLY A 90 9.74 16.83 1.10
C GLY A 90 10.24 18.18 0.57
N ARG A 91 11.25 18.14 -0.31
CA ARG A 91 11.78 19.35 -0.97
C ARG A 91 11.07 19.57 -2.29
N PRO A 92 10.81 20.81 -2.72
CA PRO A 92 10.25 21.10 -4.04
C PRO A 92 11.01 20.36 -5.15
N GLY A 93 10.28 19.59 -5.95
CA GLY A 93 10.83 18.79 -7.06
C GLY A 93 11.50 17.47 -6.67
N GLN A 94 11.53 17.05 -5.40
CA GLN A 94 12.27 15.85 -4.94
C GLN A 94 11.42 14.74 -4.32
N HIS A 95 10.09 14.80 -4.54
CA HIS A 95 9.09 13.93 -3.91
C HIS A 95 9.07 13.99 -2.36
N SER A 96 7.98 13.50 -1.76
CA SER A 96 7.93 13.28 -0.32
C SER A 96 8.93 12.19 0.09
N PRO A 97 9.36 12.13 1.37
CA PRO A 97 10.19 11.04 1.87
C PRO A 97 9.56 9.67 1.63
N PHE A 98 8.23 9.56 1.76
CA PHE A 98 7.47 8.35 1.49
C PHE A 98 7.54 7.97 0.00
N THR A 99 7.13 8.86 -0.90
CA THR A 99 7.13 8.57 -2.34
C THR A 99 8.53 8.27 -2.84
N ARG A 100 9.57 8.94 -2.31
CA ARG A 100 10.96 8.63 -2.67
C ARG A 100 11.31 7.17 -2.35
N LYS A 101 10.98 6.69 -1.14
CA LYS A 101 11.25 5.29 -0.75
C LYS A 101 10.38 4.29 -1.50
N LEU A 102 9.13 4.62 -1.78
CA LEU A 102 8.26 3.79 -2.61
C LEU A 102 8.80 3.66 -4.04
N LEU A 103 9.29 4.75 -4.64
CA LEU A 103 9.92 4.74 -5.95
C LEU A 103 11.25 3.97 -5.95
N GLU A 104 12.03 4.04 -4.86
CA GLU A 104 13.20 3.17 -4.69
C GLU A 104 12.81 1.68 -4.73
N ALA A 105 11.73 1.30 -4.03
CA ALA A 105 11.20 -0.06 -4.06
C ALA A 105 10.83 -0.50 -5.49
N PHE A 106 10.08 0.34 -6.23
CA PHE A 106 9.71 0.01 -7.62
C PHE A 106 10.92 -0.11 -8.55
N ARG A 107 11.97 0.70 -8.34
CA ARG A 107 13.22 0.63 -9.12
C ARG A 107 14.10 -0.56 -8.79
N SER A 108 13.78 -1.34 -7.75
CA SER A 108 14.41 -2.64 -7.53
C SER A 108 13.98 -3.67 -8.57
N TYR A 109 12.85 -3.44 -9.25
CA TYR A 109 12.26 -4.34 -10.23
C TYR A 109 12.05 -5.78 -9.74
N GLY A 110 11.93 -6.00 -8.42
CA GLY A 110 11.79 -7.34 -7.84
C GLY A 110 13.11 -8.14 -7.83
N GLY A 111 14.26 -7.48 -7.95
CA GLY A 111 15.56 -8.16 -7.89
C GLY A 111 15.71 -9.25 -8.97
N ASP A 112 16.18 -10.42 -8.55
CA ASP A 112 16.57 -11.52 -9.44
C ASP A 112 15.36 -12.30 -10.00
N ASP A 113 14.27 -12.45 -9.23
CA ASP A 113 13.07 -13.17 -9.68
C ASP A 113 12.11 -12.28 -10.50
N GLY A 114 12.33 -10.97 -10.47
CA GLY A 114 11.52 -9.99 -11.19
C GLY A 114 10.10 -9.85 -10.63
N ILE A 115 9.88 -10.23 -9.38
CA ILE A 115 8.63 -10.09 -8.64
C ILE A 115 8.88 -9.20 -7.43
N LEU A 116 8.17 -8.08 -7.36
CA LEU A 116 8.16 -7.22 -6.19
C LEU A 116 6.84 -7.39 -5.43
N THR A 117 6.94 -7.92 -4.21
CA THR A 117 5.84 -8.15 -3.28
C THR A 117 5.56 -6.91 -2.42
N LEU A 118 4.38 -6.86 -1.80
CA LEU A 118 4.09 -5.81 -0.80
C LEU A 118 5.06 -5.86 0.38
N ASN A 119 5.44 -7.04 0.87
CA ASN A 119 6.38 -7.18 1.98
C ASN A 119 7.75 -6.60 1.65
N GLU A 120 8.24 -6.79 0.43
CA GLU A 120 9.48 -6.15 -0.01
C GLU A 120 9.32 -4.63 -0.05
N ILE A 121 8.22 -4.11 -0.60
CA ILE A 121 7.94 -2.66 -0.57
C ILE A 121 7.94 -2.13 0.88
N LEU A 122 7.33 -2.87 1.83
CA LEU A 122 7.33 -2.50 3.24
C LEU A 122 8.75 -2.36 3.81
N SER A 123 9.69 -3.21 3.40
CA SER A 123 11.09 -3.14 3.84
C SER A 123 11.82 -1.86 3.40
N TYR A 124 11.42 -1.25 2.27
CA TYR A 124 11.98 0.03 1.82
C TYR A 124 11.46 1.22 2.63
N ILE A 125 10.22 1.12 3.13
CA ILE A 125 9.49 2.26 3.69
C ILE A 125 9.39 2.21 5.22
N GLU A 126 9.67 1.07 5.86
CA GLU A 126 9.51 0.90 7.33
C GLU A 126 10.33 1.90 8.16
N LYS A 127 11.40 2.45 7.58
CA LYS A 127 12.29 3.45 8.20
C LYS A 127 11.92 4.89 7.89
N VAL A 128 10.85 5.13 7.13
CA VAL A 128 10.34 6.47 6.84
C VAL A 128 9.66 7.02 8.09
N VAL A 129 9.90 8.30 8.37
CA VAL A 129 9.26 9.04 9.45
C VAL A 129 8.47 10.22 8.86
N PRO A 130 7.20 10.43 9.24
CA PRO A 130 6.35 9.59 10.10
C PRO A 130 6.15 8.17 9.58
N GLN A 131 5.80 7.24 10.48
CA GLN A 131 5.67 5.83 10.14
C GLN A 131 4.50 5.60 9.16
N PRO A 132 4.76 5.02 7.97
CA PRO A 132 3.71 4.63 7.03
C PRO A 132 2.72 3.65 7.65
N ARG A 133 1.45 3.67 7.20
CA ARG A 133 0.44 2.68 7.60
C ARG A 133 0.11 1.78 6.44
N PHE A 134 -0.02 0.49 6.72
CA PHE A 134 -0.43 -0.50 5.73
C PHE A 134 -1.50 -1.40 6.34
N GLY A 135 -2.34 -1.96 5.49
CA GLY A 135 -3.35 -2.91 5.93
C GLY A 135 -4.28 -3.36 4.82
N GLU A 136 -5.30 -4.09 5.24
CA GLU A 136 -6.35 -4.64 4.38
C GLU A 136 -7.58 -3.72 4.39
N PHE A 137 -8.40 -3.80 3.34
CA PHE A 137 -9.69 -3.13 3.33
C PHE A 137 -10.77 -3.90 2.59
N GLY A 138 -12.02 -3.53 2.85
CA GLY A 138 -13.17 -4.01 2.08
C GLY A 138 -13.25 -5.55 2.03
N SER A 139 -13.43 -6.09 0.83
CA SER A 139 -13.55 -7.54 0.58
C SER A 139 -12.20 -8.22 0.32
N ASN A 140 -11.17 -7.88 1.11
CA ASN A 140 -9.89 -8.60 1.05
C ASN A 140 -10.08 -10.07 1.45
N GLU A 141 -9.45 -11.00 0.74
CA GLU A 141 -9.39 -12.40 1.16
C GLU A 141 -8.11 -12.64 2.00
N PRO A 142 -8.20 -13.32 3.16
CA PRO A 142 -7.03 -13.63 3.99
C PRO A 142 -5.94 -14.39 3.23
N GLY A 143 -4.68 -13.98 3.43
CA GLY A 143 -3.53 -14.58 2.73
C GLY A 143 -3.36 -14.10 1.29
N SER A 144 -4.17 -13.16 0.82
CA SER A 144 -3.94 -12.43 -0.43
C SER A 144 -2.67 -11.59 -0.38
N ASP A 145 -2.20 -11.20 -1.57
CA ASP A 145 -1.02 -10.35 -1.74
C ASP A 145 -1.17 -9.55 -3.04
N PHE A 146 -0.32 -8.54 -3.22
CA PHE A 146 -0.22 -7.81 -4.48
C PHE A 146 1.20 -7.93 -5.03
N LEU A 147 1.31 -8.27 -6.32
CA LEU A 147 2.58 -8.50 -6.98
C LEU A 147 2.79 -7.48 -8.10
N PHE A 148 3.97 -6.89 -8.16
CA PHE A 148 4.47 -6.20 -9.35
C PHE A 148 5.41 -7.16 -10.08
N ILE A 149 5.11 -7.45 -11.35
CA ILE A 149 5.91 -8.39 -12.16
C ILE A 149 6.59 -7.58 -13.25
N LYS A 150 7.93 -7.68 -13.31
CA LYS A 150 8.72 -7.06 -14.38
C LYS A 150 8.33 -7.68 -15.74
N GLN A 151 8.00 -6.82 -16.70
CA GLN A 151 7.75 -7.18 -18.10
C GLN A 151 9.03 -7.13 -18.93
#